data_AF-A0A9E3Q694-F1
#
_entry.id   AF-A0A9E3Q694-F1
#
_cell.length_a   1.000
_cell.length_b   1.000
_cell.length_c   1.000
_cell.angle_alpha   90.00
_cell.angle_beta   90.00
_cell.angle_gamma   90.00
#
_symmetry.space_group_name_H-M   'P 1'
#
loop_
_entity.id
_entity.type
_entity.pdbx_description
1 polymer ?
#
loop_
_entity_poly.entity_id
_entity_poly.type
_entity_poly.pdbx_seq_one_letter_code
_entity_poly.pdbx_strand_id
1 'polypeptide(L)'
;MILLRWVLGLIAAGLGGGFLFLIVLSNAFRKSFGASTHGLLFAGLPVVALGLLLGAVVLPGNRMLLHVAALAAVGLVSFCIWQIVTESAVVLWFALAYLAVWFVFYWHAAWRISPPA
;
A
#
# COMPACT_ATOMS: atom_id res chain seq x y z
N MET A 1 -16.55 13.69 -8.15
CA MET A 1 -15.70 13.28 -7.00
C MET A 1 -16.01 11.89 -6.46
N ILE A 2 -17.28 11.47 -6.40
CA ILE A 2 -17.66 10.13 -5.89
C ILE A 2 -17.10 8.97 -6.75
N LEU A 3 -17.17 9.10 -8.09
CA LEU A 3 -16.72 8.07 -9.04
C LEU A 3 -15.20 7.86 -8.95
N LEU A 4 -14.42 8.94 -8.94
CA LEU A 4 -12.96 8.89 -8.80
C LEU A 4 -12.56 8.19 -7.50
N ARG A 5 -13.27 8.45 -6.38
CA ARG A 5 -13.01 7.78 -5.10
C ARG A 5 -13.22 6.27 -5.17
N TRP A 6 -14.31 5.81 -5.79
CA TRP A 6 -14.60 4.38 -5.91
C TRP A 6 -13.68 3.68 -6.90
N VAL A 7 -13.34 4.34 -8.01
CA VAL A 7 -12.35 3.82 -8.97
C VAL A 7 -10.99 3.65 -8.29
N LEU A 8 -10.52 4.67 -7.57
CA LEU A 8 -9.26 4.59 -6.83
C LEU A 8 -9.32 3.58 -5.68
N GLY A 9 -10.47 3.42 -5.01
CA GLY A 9 -10.68 2.41 -3.98
C GLY A 9 -10.70 0.97 -4.49
N LEU A 10 -11.33 0.72 -5.65
CA LEU A 10 -11.30 -0.59 -6.30
C LEU A 10 -9.92 -0.94 -6.82
N ILE A 11 -9.22 0.02 -7.43
CA ILE A 11 -7.83 -0.12 -7.84
C ILE A 11 -6.95 -0.41 -6.61
N ALA A 12 -7.19 0.29 -5.49
CA ALA A 12 -6.48 0.07 -4.23
C ALA A 12 -6.72 -1.31 -3.61
N ALA A 13 -7.98 -1.75 -3.58
CA ALA A 13 -8.32 -3.08 -3.09
C ALA A 13 -7.73 -4.18 -3.97
N GLY A 14 -7.80 -4.03 -5.30
CA GLY A 14 -7.25 -4.98 -6.26
C GLY A 14 -5.73 -5.08 -6.20
N LEU A 15 -5.03 -3.94 -6.17
CA LEU A 15 -3.57 -3.91 -6.11
C LEU A 15 -3.05 -4.31 -4.73
N GLY A 16 -3.73 -3.93 -3.65
CA GLY A 16 -3.41 -4.38 -2.29
C GLY A 16 -3.61 -5.87 -2.09
N GLY A 17 -4.73 -6.42 -2.56
CA GLY A 17 -4.99 -7.85 -2.58
C GLY A 17 -3.95 -8.60 -3.42
N GLY A 18 -3.62 -8.08 -4.61
CA GLY A 18 -2.57 -8.61 -5.47
C GLY A 18 -1.20 -8.59 -4.80
N PHE A 19 -0.86 -7.52 -4.08
CA PHE A 19 0.39 -7.40 -3.34
C PHE A 19 0.51 -8.43 -2.22
N LEU A 20 -0.56 -8.61 -1.42
CA LEU A 20 -0.61 -9.64 -0.40
C LEU A 20 -0.49 -11.04 -0.99
N PHE A 21 -1.21 -11.30 -2.09
CA PHE A 21 -1.13 -12.56 -2.82
C PHE A 21 0.32 -12.84 -3.27
N LEU A 22 1.00 -11.84 -3.84
CA LEU A 22 2.37 -11.96 -4.31
C LEU A 22 3.38 -12.18 -3.19
N ILE A 23 3.20 -11.54 -2.03
CA ILE A 23 4.04 -11.79 -0.84
C ILE A 23 3.85 -13.21 -0.34
N VAL A 24 2.59 -13.67 -0.22
CA VAL A 24 2.28 -15.04 0.22
C VAL A 24 2.87 -16.05 -0.76
N LEU A 25 2.70 -15.83 -2.06
CA LEU A 25 3.22 -16.69 -3.12
C LEU A 25 4.75 -16.73 -3.10
N SER A 26 5.42 -15.58 -3.00
CA SER A 26 6.87 -15.47 -2.88
C SER A 26 7.39 -16.23 -1.66
N ASN A 27 6.73 -16.08 -0.51
CA ASN A 27 7.13 -16.77 0.71
C ASN A 27 6.92 -18.30 0.59
N ALA A 28 5.85 -18.74 -0.07
CA ALA A 28 5.61 -20.16 -0.34
C ALA A 28 6.71 -20.76 -1.24
N PHE A 29 7.13 -20.04 -2.29
CA PHE A 29 8.29 -20.42 -3.12
C PHE A 29 9.59 -20.46 -2.33
N ARG A 30 9.89 -19.43 -1.51
CA ARG A 30 11.11 -19.43 -0.67
C ARG A 30 11.12 -20.60 0.31
N LYS A 31 9.96 -20.94 0.88
CA LYS A 31 9.79 -22.10 1.76
C LYS A 31 10.04 -23.42 1.02
N SER A 32 9.61 -23.55 -0.24
CA SER A 32 9.88 -24.75 -1.04
C SER A 32 11.37 -24.96 -1.36
N PHE A 33 12.18 -23.89 -1.33
CA PHE A 33 13.64 -23.96 -1.47
C PHE A 33 14.39 -23.99 -0.13
N GLY A 34 13.68 -24.15 1.00
CA GLY A 34 14.29 -24.25 2.34
C GLY A 34 14.87 -22.93 2.88
N ALA A 35 14.55 -21.78 2.27
CA ALA A 35 15.22 -20.50 2.52
C ALA A 35 14.44 -19.53 3.44
N SER A 36 13.36 -19.96 4.11
CA SER A 36 12.48 -19.01 4.84
C SER A 36 12.87 -18.86 6.32
N THR A 37 13.57 -17.76 6.65
CA THR A 37 13.84 -17.31 8.04
C THR A 37 13.09 -16.02 8.40
N HIS A 38 12.20 -15.52 7.54
CA HIS A 38 11.54 -14.23 7.77
C HIS A 38 10.14 -14.43 8.38
N GLY A 39 10.01 -13.95 9.62
CA GLY A 39 8.84 -14.16 10.48
C GLY A 39 7.62 -13.32 10.14
N LEU A 40 6.57 -13.50 10.95
CA LEU A 40 5.24 -12.87 10.92
C LEU A 40 5.21 -11.36 10.58
N LEU A 41 6.27 -10.62 10.90
CA LEU A 41 6.43 -9.20 10.57
C LEU A 41 6.38 -8.90 9.07
N PHE A 42 6.92 -9.78 8.22
CA PHE A 42 6.92 -9.61 6.76
C PHE A 42 5.53 -9.77 6.14
N ALA A 43 4.63 -10.52 6.80
CA ALA A 43 3.25 -10.66 6.38
C ALA A 43 2.34 -9.59 7.00
N GLY A 44 2.60 -9.19 8.26
CA GLY A 44 1.74 -8.26 9.00
C GLY A 44 1.83 -6.81 8.50
N LEU A 45 3.04 -6.34 8.18
CA LEU A 45 3.27 -4.94 7.83
C LEU A 45 2.54 -4.50 6.53
N PRO A 46 2.56 -5.31 5.44
CA PRO A 46 1.73 -5.10 4.26
C PRO A 46 0.22 -5.05 4.54
N VAL A 47 -0.27 -5.93 5.41
CA VAL A 47 -1.71 -6.06 5.73
C VAL A 47 -2.18 -4.82 6.51
N VAL A 48 -1.42 -4.40 7.52
CA VAL A 48 -1.73 -3.20 8.30
C VAL A 48 -1.70 -1.96 7.41
N ALA A 49 -0.68 -1.84 6.55
CA ALA A 49 -0.60 -0.74 5.59
C ALA A 49 -1.80 -0.73 4.63
N LEU A 50 -2.20 -1.89 4.09
CA LEU A 50 -3.38 -1.99 3.24
C LEU A 50 -4.66 -1.55 3.97
N GLY A 51 -4.85 -1.99 5.22
CA GLY A 51 -5.99 -1.60 6.03
C GLY A 51 -6.07 -0.09 6.22
N LEU A 52 -4.94 0.57 6.49
CA LEU A 52 -4.87 2.03 6.62
C LEU A 52 -5.15 2.75 5.31
N LEU A 53 -4.56 2.28 4.20
CA LEU A 53 -4.76 2.86 2.86
C LEU A 53 -6.23 2.75 2.43
N LEU A 54 -6.87 1.60 2.65
CA LEU A 54 -8.28 1.39 2.35
C LEU A 54 -9.18 2.21 3.28
N GLY A 55 -8.86 2.24 4.58
CA GLY A 55 -9.58 3.08 5.55
C GLY A 55 -9.57 4.56 5.14
N ALA A 56 -8.45 5.06 4.62
CA ALA A 56 -8.31 6.42 4.15
C ALA A 56 -9.13 6.71 2.88
N VAL A 57 -9.33 5.71 2.03
CA VAL A 57 -10.19 5.83 0.85
C VAL A 57 -11.67 5.83 1.22
N VAL A 58 -12.06 5.01 2.20
CA VAL A 58 -13.46 4.91 2.67
C VAL A 58 -13.87 6.14 3.48
N LEU A 59 -12.97 6.65 4.35
CA LEU A 59 -13.23 7.77 5.25
C LEU A 59 -12.29 8.97 4.98
N PRO A 60 -12.34 9.59 3.78
CA PRO A 60 -11.43 10.69 3.42
C PRO A 60 -11.71 11.99 4.20
N GLY A 61 -12.84 12.09 4.90
CA GLY A 61 -13.13 13.23 5.77
C GLY A 61 -12.26 13.28 7.02
N ASN A 62 -11.62 12.16 7.41
CA ASN A 62 -10.74 12.12 8.56
C ASN A 62 -9.29 12.44 8.14
N ARG A 63 -8.90 13.71 8.30
CA ARG A 63 -7.55 14.21 7.94
C ARG A 63 -6.43 13.47 8.69
N MET A 64 -6.65 13.14 9.97
CA MET A 64 -5.69 12.33 10.75
C MET A 64 -5.45 10.97 10.09
N LEU A 65 -6.53 10.30 9.67
CA LEU A 65 -6.42 8.99 9.04
C LEU A 65 -5.73 9.05 7.68
N LEU A 66 -5.96 10.11 6.89
CA LEU A 66 -5.22 10.35 5.64
C LEU A 66 -3.71 10.52 5.86
N HIS A 67 -3.30 11.30 6.87
CA HIS A 67 -1.88 11.49 7.17
C HIS A 67 -1.22 10.23 7.71
N VAL A 68 -1.90 9.50 8.61
CA VAL A 68 -1.40 8.21 9.13
C VAL A 68 -1.24 7.20 8.00
N ALA A 69 -2.21 7.11 7.09
CA ALA A 69 -2.11 6.25 5.92
C ALA A 69 -0.99 6.69 4.97
N ALA A 70 -0.74 8.00 4.83
CA ALA A 70 0.37 8.51 4.03
C ALA A 70 1.74 8.16 4.65
N LEU A 71 1.89 8.27 5.97
CA LEU A 71 3.10 7.82 6.67
C LEU A 71 3.33 6.31 6.51
N ALA A 72 2.26 5.52 6.62
CA ALA A 72 2.31 4.09 6.36
C ALA A 72 2.69 3.78 4.89
N ALA A 73 2.17 4.56 3.93
CA ALA A 73 2.52 4.46 2.51
C ALA A 73 4.02 4.73 2.29
N VAL A 74 4.57 5.78 2.89
CA VAL A 74 6.01 6.10 2.81
C VAL A 74 6.86 4.96 3.39
N GLY A 75 6.47 4.42 4.55
CA GLY A 75 7.13 3.27 5.14
C GLY A 75 7.12 2.05 4.23
N LEU A 76 5.98 1.78 3.57
CA LEU A 76 5.82 0.68 2.63
C LEU A 76 6.64 0.89 1.34
N VAL A 77 6.73 2.12 0.84
CA VAL A 77 7.61 2.46 -0.30
C VAL A 77 9.06 2.16 0.06
N SER A 78 9.54 2.65 1.20
CA SER A 78 10.92 2.41 1.67
C SER A 78 11.22 0.92 1.82
N PHE A 79 10.27 0.17 2.37
CA PHE A 79 10.37 -1.29 2.49
C PHE A 79 10.42 -1.98 1.12
N CYS A 80 9.57 -1.56 0.17
CA CYS A 80 9.57 -2.12 -1.18
C CYS A 80 10.89 -1.84 -1.91
N ILE A 81 11.41 -0.61 -1.82
CA ILE A 81 12.71 -0.24 -2.42
C ILE A 81 13.83 -1.08 -1.82
N TRP A 82 13.87 -1.21 -0.49
CA TRP A 82 14.88 -2.02 0.18
C TRP A 82 14.88 -3.47 -0.32
N GLN A 83 13.70 -4.10 -0.40
CA GLN A 83 13.55 -5.47 -0.91
C GLN A 83 13.88 -5.62 -2.40
N ILE A 84 13.56 -4.63 -3.24
CA ILE A 84 13.98 -4.63 -4.65
C ILE A 84 15.50 -4.64 -4.75
N VAL A 85 16.18 -3.84 -3.93
CA VAL A 85 17.65 -3.73 -3.95
C VAL A 85 18.32 -4.96 -3.35
N THR A 86 17.81 -5.50 -2.23
CA THR A 86 18.46 -6.62 -1.54
C THR A 86 18.13 -7.99 -2.10
N GLU A 87 16.89 -8.20 -2.57
CA GLU A 87 16.39 -9.50 -2.99
C GLU A 87 15.99 -9.54 -4.47
N SER A 88 16.22 -8.46 -5.24
CA SER A 88 15.80 -8.36 -6.64
C SER A 88 14.31 -8.68 -6.84
N ALA A 89 13.48 -8.32 -5.86
CA ALA A 89 12.06 -8.62 -5.84
C ALA A 89 11.28 -7.74 -6.85
N VAL A 90 11.43 -8.03 -8.15
CA VAL A 90 10.89 -7.25 -9.29
C VAL A 90 9.38 -7.02 -9.16
N VAL A 91 8.67 -7.95 -8.54
CA VAL A 91 7.23 -7.87 -8.27
C VAL A 91 6.85 -6.63 -7.44
N LEU A 92 7.74 -6.10 -6.61
CA LEU A 92 7.47 -4.92 -5.79
C LEU A 92 7.43 -3.61 -6.60
N TRP A 93 7.87 -3.60 -7.86
CA TRP A 93 7.67 -2.44 -8.75
C TRP A 93 6.17 -2.12 -8.96
N PHE A 94 5.31 -3.14 -8.99
CA PHE A 94 3.86 -2.94 -9.06
C PHE A 94 3.31 -2.30 -7.79
N ALA A 95 3.89 -2.61 -6.63
CA ALA A 95 3.53 -1.99 -5.36
C ALA A 95 3.94 -0.52 -5.31
N LEU A 96 5.10 -0.17 -5.86
CA LEU A 96 5.55 1.23 -5.98
C LEU A 96 4.64 2.04 -6.91
N ALA A 97 4.28 1.49 -8.08
CA ALA A 97 3.33 2.12 -8.99
C ALA A 97 1.97 2.36 -8.31
N TYR A 98 1.50 1.38 -7.54
CA TYR A 98 0.29 1.52 -6.73
C TYR A 98 0.38 2.66 -5.71
N LEU A 99 1.45 2.68 -4.91
CA LEU A 99 1.65 3.71 -3.87
C LEU A 99 1.74 5.11 -4.49
N ALA A 100 2.31 5.25 -5.69
CA ALA A 100 2.31 6.50 -6.43
C ALA A 100 0.88 6.97 -6.78
N VAL A 101 0.02 6.08 -7.27
CA VAL A 101 -1.40 6.39 -7.54
C VAL A 101 -2.13 6.77 -6.24
N TRP A 102 -1.84 6.08 -5.13
CA TRP A 102 -2.41 6.43 -3.83
C TRP A 102 -1.94 7.80 -3.34
N PHE A 103 -0.68 8.19 -3.55
CA PHE A 103 -0.21 9.55 -3.22
C PHE A 103 -0.94 10.63 -4.02
N VAL A 104 -1.28 10.36 -5.28
CA VAL A 104 -2.12 11.27 -6.09
C VAL A 104 -3.51 11.40 -5.46
N PHE A 105 -4.12 10.31 -5.01
CA PHE A 105 -5.38 10.36 -4.26
C PHE A 105 -5.26 11.19 -2.99
N TYR A 106 -4.23 10.92 -2.17
CA TYR A 106 -3.98 11.66 -0.93
C TYR A 106 -3.80 13.15 -1.19
N TRP A 107 -3.03 13.55 -2.21
CA TRP A 107 -2.87 14.95 -2.60
C TRP A 107 -4.22 15.60 -2.92
N HIS A 108 -5.05 14.94 -3.72
CA HIS A 108 -6.39 15.42 -4.04
C HIS A 108 -7.31 15.51 -2.81
N ALA A 109 -7.29 14.50 -1.94
CA ALA A 109 -8.16 14.42 -0.77
C ALA A 109 -7.76 15.40 0.35
N ALA A 110 -6.45 15.56 0.60
CA ALA A 110 -5.97 16.43 1.67
C ALA A 110 -6.07 17.93 1.30
N TRP A 111 -5.89 18.29 0.02
CA TRP A 111 -5.80 19.69 -0.39
C TRP A 111 -7.07 20.27 -1.00
N ARG A 112 -7.99 19.45 -1.55
CA ARG A 112 -9.25 19.97 -2.16
C ARG A 112 -10.45 20.04 -1.20
N ILE A 113 -10.28 19.71 0.09
CA ILE A 113 -11.34 19.75 1.12
C ILE A 113 -11.10 20.89 2.14
N SER A 114 -10.30 21.91 1.81
CA SER A 114 -10.31 23.15 2.57
C SER A 114 -11.37 24.07 1.96
N PRO A 115 -12.46 24.44 2.68
CA PRO A 115 -13.27 25.57 2.27
C PRO A 115 -12.35 26.79 2.15
N PRO A 116 -12.56 27.69 1.17
CA PRO A 116 -11.93 29.01 1.25
C PRO A 116 -12.34 29.64 2.59
N ALA A 117 -11.32 30.04 3.36
CA ALA A 117 -11.50 30.86 4.55
C ALA A 117 -11.96 32.27 4.15
#